data_AF-A0A6M0GEF8-F1
#
_entry.id   AF-A0A6M0GEF8-F1
#
_cell.length_a   1.000
_cell.length_b   1.000
_cell.length_c   1.000
_cell.angle_alpha   90.00
_cell.angle_beta   90.00
_cell.angle_gamma   90.00
#
_symmetry.space_group_name_H-M   'P 1'
#
loop_
_entity.id
_entity.type
_entity.pdbx_description
1 polymer ?
#
loop_
_entity_poly.entity_id
_entity_poly.type
_entity_poly.pdbx_seq_one_letter_code
_entity_poly.pdbx_strand_id
1 'polypeptide(L)'
;MYGCQQVLLHPHKETQAVLEFICSEVNKLTNCGIYYARQLYFKTQRFIGKYTLDKELKSNWHFKALRANVAQQALHKIYDSFKGYQALIKKWWAGELDNKPRLPNYRKK
;
A
#
# COMPACT_ATOMS: atom_id res chain seq x y z
N MET A 1 -9.86 16.81 1.51
CA MET A 1 -9.50 16.44 0.11
C MET A 1 -8.14 17.05 -0.12
N TYR A 2 -7.08 16.27 -0.34
CA TYR A 2 -5.77 16.86 -0.68
C TYR A 2 -5.92 17.49 -2.07
N GLY A 3 -5.93 18.82 -2.13
CA GLY A 3 -6.02 19.61 -3.36
C GLY A 3 -4.70 19.58 -4.11
N CYS A 4 -4.27 18.40 -4.58
CA CYS A 4 -3.12 18.31 -5.46
C CYS A 4 -3.56 18.65 -6.87
N GLN A 5 -2.89 19.64 -7.48
CA GLN A 5 -2.99 19.90 -8.91
C GLN A 5 -2.67 18.60 -9.66
N GLN A 6 -3.59 18.17 -10.54
CA GLN A 6 -3.29 17.06 -11.43
C GLN A 6 -2.21 17.52 -12.40
N VAL A 7 -1.02 16.93 -12.30
CA VAL A 7 0.01 17.09 -13.32
C VAL A 7 -0.41 16.21 -14.48
N LEU A 8 -1.04 16.81 -15.49
CA LEU A 8 -1.40 16.12 -16.71
C LEU A 8 -0.13 15.88 -17.52
N LEU A 9 0.25 14.62 -17.67
CA LEU A 9 1.38 14.23 -18.51
C LEU A 9 0.90 14.18 -19.97
N HIS A 10 1.75 14.62 -20.90
CA HIS A 10 1.55 14.45 -22.35
C HIS A 10 2.60 13.49 -22.96
N PRO A 11 2.66 12.22 -22.50
CA PRO A 11 3.61 11.25 -23.01
C PRO A 11 3.27 10.80 -24.43
N HIS A 12 4.27 10.33 -25.18
CA HIS A 12 4.04 9.56 -26.40
C HIS A 12 3.31 8.24 -26.07
N LYS A 13 2.58 7.67 -27.03
CA LYS A 13 1.73 6.47 -26.85
C LYS A 13 2.46 5.31 -26.17
N GLU A 14 3.69 5.05 -26.57
CA GLU A 14 4.52 3.98 -26.00
C GLU A 14 4.85 4.24 -24.52
N THR A 15 5.28 5.45 -24.18
CA THR A 15 5.56 5.84 -22.80
C THR A 15 4.30 5.79 -21.95
N GLN A 16 3.16 6.23 -22.49
CA GLN A 16 1.87 6.13 -21.81
C GLN A 16 1.53 4.68 -21.45
N ALA A 17 1.67 3.75 -22.41
CA ALA A 17 1.38 2.34 -22.19
C ALA A 17 2.29 1.73 -21.10
N VAL A 18 3.58 2.10 -21.08
CA VAL A 18 4.52 1.65 -20.03
C VAL A 18 4.13 2.19 -18.65
N LEU A 19 3.76 3.47 -18.57
CA LEU A 19 3.32 4.09 -17.31
C LEU A 19 2.04 3.43 -16.78
N GLU A 20 1.05 3.23 -17.65
CA GLU A 20 -0.20 2.56 -17.30
C GLU A 20 0.04 1.13 -16.80
N PHE A 21 0.92 0.38 -17.49
CA PHE A 21 1.32 -0.96 -17.06
C PHE A 21 1.93 -0.93 -15.65
N ILE A 22 2.95 -0.11 -15.42
CA ILE A 22 3.65 -0.02 -14.13
C ILE A 22 2.66 0.40 -13.02
N CYS A 23 1.85 1.42 -13.25
CA CYS A 23 0.85 1.88 -12.29
C CYS A 23 -0.17 0.77 -11.95
N SER A 24 -0.62 0.02 -12.97
CA SER A 24 -1.55 -1.08 -12.77
C SER A 24 -0.93 -2.22 -11.95
N GLU A 25 0.32 -2.60 -12.23
CA GLU A 25 1.03 -3.66 -11.51
C GLU A 25 1.33 -3.26 -10.05
N VAL A 26 1.75 -2.01 -9.82
CA VAL A 26 1.92 -1.47 -8.47
C VAL A 26 0.59 -1.49 -7.71
N ASN A 27 -0.54 -1.16 -8.36
CA ASN A 27 -1.84 -1.17 -7.70
C ASN A 27 -2.26 -2.59 -7.27
N LYS A 28 -2.07 -3.57 -8.16
CA LYS A 28 -2.33 -4.99 -7.88
C LYS A 28 -1.42 -5.52 -6.76
N LEU A 29 -0.11 -5.25 -6.83
CA LEU A 29 0.84 -5.62 -5.78
C LEU A 29 0.47 -4.97 -4.44
N THR A 30 0.03 -3.72 -4.45
CA THR A 30 -0.43 -3.03 -3.25
C THR A 30 -1.62 -3.76 -2.61
N ASN A 31 -2.59 -4.17 -3.41
CA ASN A 31 -3.74 -4.92 -2.91
C ASN A 31 -3.35 -6.29 -2.34
N CYS A 32 -2.37 -6.99 -2.95
CA CYS A 32 -1.79 -8.20 -2.36
C CYS A 32 -1.15 -7.94 -0.98
N GLY A 33 -0.35 -6.87 -0.86
CA GLY A 33 0.29 -6.49 0.41
C GLY A 33 -0.72 -6.08 1.49
N ILE A 34 -1.76 -5.31 1.12
CA ILE A 34 -2.85 -4.95 2.03
C ILE A 34 -3.60 -6.20 2.47
N TYR A 35 -3.90 -7.13 1.56
CA TYR A 35 -4.55 -8.39 1.90
C TYR A 35 -3.76 -9.15 2.95
N TYR A 36 -2.46 -9.37 2.72
CA TYR A 36 -1.58 -10.07 3.65
C TYR A 36 -1.57 -9.38 5.03
N ALA A 37 -1.36 -8.06 5.05
CA ALA A 37 -1.28 -7.29 6.28
C ALA A 37 -2.60 -7.32 7.09
N ARG A 38 -3.75 -7.25 6.42
CA ARG A 38 -5.07 -7.37 7.05
C ARG A 38 -5.29 -8.77 7.61
N GLN A 39 -4.95 -9.82 6.84
CA GLN A 39 -5.10 -11.20 7.29
C GLN A 39 -4.24 -11.49 8.52
N LEU A 40 -2.98 -11.03 8.54
CA LEU A 40 -2.11 -11.14 9.70
C LEU A 40 -2.72 -10.45 10.92
N TYR A 41 -3.19 -9.21 10.75
CA TYR A 41 -3.80 -8.44 11.84
C TYR A 41 -5.07 -9.10 12.37
N PHE A 42 -6.00 -9.52 11.50
CA PHE A 42 -7.25 -10.14 11.93
C PHE A 42 -7.04 -11.48 12.63
N LYS A 43 -6.09 -12.30 12.15
CA LYS A 43 -5.85 -13.64 12.71
C LYS A 43 -4.99 -13.63 13.98
N THR A 44 -4.06 -12.69 14.09
CA THR A 44 -3.03 -12.73 15.15
C THR A 44 -3.03 -11.49 16.05
N GLN A 45 -3.77 -10.45 15.70
CA GLN A 45 -3.71 -9.12 16.32
C GLN A 45 -2.32 -8.47 16.27
N ARG A 46 -1.43 -8.95 15.37
CA ARG A 46 -0.10 -8.40 15.14
C ARG A 46 -0.05 -7.57 13.88
N PHE A 47 0.76 -6.52 13.90
CA PHE A 47 1.04 -5.68 12.75
C PHE A 47 2.24 -6.24 11.96
N ILE A 48 2.26 -5.97 10.66
CA ILE A 48 3.39 -6.32 9.80
C ILE A 48 4.65 -5.55 10.18
N GLY A 49 5.81 -6.20 10.04
CA GLY A 49 7.11 -5.53 10.07
C GLY A 49 7.45 -4.87 8.74
N LYS A 50 8.40 -3.92 8.76
CA LYS A 50 8.79 -3.13 7.58
C LYS A 50 9.17 -3.99 6.36
N TYR A 51 9.92 -5.05 6.60
CA TYR A 51 10.44 -5.94 5.55
C TYR A 51 9.67 -7.25 5.42
N THR A 52 8.56 -7.42 6.15
CA THR A 52 7.77 -8.66 6.10
C THR A 52 7.21 -8.86 4.70
N LEU A 53 6.55 -7.84 4.15
CA LEU A 53 5.92 -7.93 2.82
C LEU A 53 6.94 -8.17 1.71
N ASP A 54 8.15 -7.61 1.81
CA ASP A 54 9.21 -7.81 0.81
C ASP A 54 9.60 -9.28 0.68
N LYS A 55 9.65 -10.01 1.81
CA LYS A 55 9.99 -11.44 1.84
C LYS A 55 8.83 -12.28 1.32
N GLU A 56 7.63 -12.00 1.81
CA GLU A 56 6.42 -12.78 1.54
C GLU A 56 5.94 -12.65 0.08
N LEU A 57 6.11 -11.46 -0.52
CA LEU A 57 5.63 -11.17 -1.87
C LEU A 57 6.72 -11.22 -2.94
N LYS A 58 7.96 -11.60 -2.60
CA LYS A 58 9.06 -11.70 -3.58
C LYS A 58 8.76 -12.63 -4.76
N SER A 59 8.01 -13.70 -4.49
CA SER A 59 7.60 -14.68 -5.52
C SER A 59 6.35 -14.26 -6.30
N ASN A 60 5.64 -13.21 -5.87
CA ASN A 60 4.41 -12.73 -6.47
C ASN A 60 4.66 -12.22 -7.90
N TRP A 61 3.71 -12.49 -8.79
CA TRP A 61 3.78 -12.16 -10.21
C TRP A 61 3.87 -10.63 -10.42
N HIS A 62 3.07 -9.86 -9.67
CA HIS A 62 3.09 -8.39 -9.72
C HIS A 62 4.37 -7.79 -9.15
N PHE A 63 5.00 -8.48 -8.19
CA PHE A 63 6.32 -8.09 -7.69
C PHE A 63 7.39 -8.27 -8.77
N LYS A 64 7.37 -9.44 -9.44
CA LYS A 64 8.32 -9.77 -10.52
C LYS A 64 8.12 -8.94 -11.78
N ALA A 65 6.90 -8.45 -12.04
CA ALA A 65 6.60 -7.55 -13.14
C ALA A 65 7.22 -6.15 -12.98
N LEU A 66 7.70 -5.81 -11.78
CA LEU A 66 8.29 -4.52 -11.44
C LEU A 66 9.79 -4.66 -11.16
N ARG A 67 10.51 -3.54 -11.27
CA ARG A 67 11.88 -3.47 -10.73
C ARG A 67 11.81 -3.65 -9.20
N ALA A 68 12.70 -4.47 -8.65
CA ALA A 68 12.67 -4.88 -7.25
C ALA A 68 12.59 -3.70 -6.26
N ASN A 69 13.36 -2.62 -6.50
CA ASN A 69 13.33 -1.44 -5.65
C ASN A 69 11.97 -0.70 -5.68
N VAL A 70 11.31 -0.63 -6.84
CA VAL A 70 9.97 -0.02 -6.99
C VAL A 70 8.92 -0.86 -6.25
N ALA A 71 8.99 -2.18 -6.41
CA ALA A 71 8.09 -3.10 -5.72
C ALA A 71 8.23 -2.97 -4.19
N GLN A 72 9.47 -3.00 -3.67
CA GLN A 72 9.75 -2.83 -2.24
C GLN A 72 9.25 -1.49 -1.70
N GLN A 73 9.50 -0.39 -2.42
CA GLN A 73 9.00 0.93 -2.00
C GLN A 73 7.47 0.96 -1.93
N ALA A 74 6.77 0.32 -2.89
CA ALA A 74 5.32 0.21 -2.84
C ALA A 74 4.84 -0.56 -1.60
N LEU A 75 5.54 -1.65 -1.23
CA LEU A 75 5.23 -2.43 -0.04
C LEU A 75 5.55 -1.68 1.27
N HIS A 76 6.63 -0.90 1.30
CA HIS A 76 6.97 -0.07 2.48
C HIS A 76 5.92 1.01 2.74
N LYS A 77 5.32 1.60 1.69
CA LYS A 77 4.19 2.54 1.85
C LYS A 77 2.98 1.89 2.54
N ILE A 78 2.78 0.58 2.36
CA ILE A 78 1.73 -0.17 3.08
C ILE A 78 2.11 -0.26 4.56
N TYR A 79 3.35 -0.63 4.86
CA TYR A 79 3.84 -0.64 6.25
C TYR A 79 3.65 0.72 6.93
N ASP A 80 4.01 1.83 6.28
CA ASP A 80 3.83 3.17 6.83
C ASP A 80 2.35 3.49 7.09
N SER A 81 1.46 3.06 6.20
CA SER A 81 0.01 3.22 6.36
C SER A 81 -0.52 2.44 7.58
N PHE A 82 -0.05 1.21 7.79
CA PHE A 82 -0.43 0.40 8.96
C PHE A 82 0.18 0.94 10.26
N LYS A 83 1.41 1.46 10.22
CA LYS A 83 2.04 2.16 11.34
C LYS A 83 1.24 3.40 11.74
N GLY A 84 0.78 4.18 10.76
CA GLY A 84 -0.13 5.31 10.98
C GLY A 84 -1.45 4.88 11.63
N TYR A 85 -2.09 3.83 11.11
CA TYR A 85 -3.30 3.26 11.73
C TYR A 85 -3.06 2.82 13.18
N GLN A 86 -1.94 2.15 13.47
CA GLN A 86 -1.60 1.73 14.83
C GLN A 86 -1.44 2.90 15.79
N ALA A 87 -0.86 4.02 15.34
CA ALA A 87 -0.77 5.24 16.15
C ALA A 87 -2.16 5.84 16.40
N LEU A 88 -3.00 5.91 15.36
CA LEU A 88 -4.35 6.46 15.47
C LEU A 88 -5.26 5.64 16.38
N ILE A 89 -5.23 4.30 16.29
CA ILE A 89 -6.11 3.46 17.11
C ILE A 89 -5.77 3.55 18.59
N LYS A 90 -4.49 3.73 18.93
CA LYS A 90 -4.05 3.98 20.30
C LYS A 90 -4.61 5.29 20.85
N LYS A 91 -4.54 6.37 20.06
CA LYS A 91 -5.11 7.68 20.44
C LYS A 91 -6.63 7.62 20.59
N TRP A 92 -7.31 6.88 19.72
CA TRP A 92 -8.75 6.66 19.84
C TRP A 92 -9.11 5.91 21.12
N TRP A 93 -8.37 4.86 21.48
CA TRP A 93 -8.56 4.18 22.77
C TRP A 93 -8.26 5.05 23.99
N ALA A 94 -7.37 6.04 23.86
CA ALA A 94 -7.09 7.03 24.89
C ALA A 94 -8.15 8.15 24.99
N GLY A 95 -9.14 8.18 24.10
CA GLY A 95 -10.16 9.24 24.06
C GLY A 95 -9.70 10.55 23.40
N GLU A 96 -8.51 10.57 22.77
CA GLU A 96 -7.96 11.76 22.10
C GLU A 96 -8.57 12.02 20.71
N LEU A 97 -9.37 11.08 20.19
CA LEU A 97 -10.00 11.18 18.87
C LEU A 97 -11.48 10.83 18.97
N ASP A 98 -12.33 11.68 18.39
CA ASP A 98 -13.78 11.45 18.36
C ASP A 98 -14.15 10.25 17.48
N ASN A 99 -13.42 10.10 16.36
CA ASN A 99 -13.74 9.14 15.31
C ASN A 99 -12.80 7.93 15.35
N LYS A 100 -13.39 6.74 15.29
CA LYS A 100 -12.63 5.49 15.20
C LYS A 100 -11.87 5.41 13.87
N PRO A 101 -10.53 5.25 13.88
CA PRO A 101 -9.75 5.13 12.67
C PRO A 101 -10.07 3.81 11.95
N ARG A 102 -9.96 3.85 10.61
CA ARG A 102 -10.24 2.69 9.75
C ARG A 102 -8.94 2.02 9.35
N LEU A 103 -8.96 0.69 9.32
CA LEU A 103 -7.83 -0.11 8.84
C LEU A 103 -7.57 0.19 7.34
N PRO A 104 -6.31 0.26 6.88
CA PRO A 104 -6.01 0.48 5.46
C PRO A 104 -6.79 -0.47 4.55
N ASN A 105 -7.41 0.10 3.52
CA ASN A 105 -8.32 -0.60 2.62
C ASN A 105 -7.71 -0.77 1.23
N TYR A 106 -8.23 -1.73 0.47
CA TYR A 106 -7.83 -1.97 -0.91
C TYR A 106 -7.99 -0.71 -1.77
N ARG A 107 -7.04 -0.53 -2.68
CA ARG A 107 -7.10 0.52 -3.70
C ARG A 107 -8.10 0.14 -4.77
N LYS A 108 -8.80 1.16 -5.26
CA LYS A 108 -9.69 1.05 -6.43
C LYS A 108 -8.84 1.00 -7.71
N LYS A 109 -9.45 0.51 -8.79
CA LYS A 109 -8.87 0.62 -10.13
C LYS A 109 -8.86 2.07 -10.57
#